data_AF-A0A9E0ZIJ0-F1
#
_entry.id   AF-A0A9E0ZIJ0-F1
#
_cell.length_a   1.000
_cell.length_b   1.000
_cell.length_c   1.000
_cell.angle_alpha   90.00
_cell.angle_beta   90.00
_cell.angle_gamma   90.00
#
_symmetry.space_group_name_H-M   'P 1'
#
loop_
_entity.id
_entity.type
_entity.pdbx_description
1 polymer ?
#
loop_
_entity_poly.entity_id
_entity_poly.type
_entity_poly.pdbx_seq_one_letter_code
_entity_poly.pdbx_strand_id
1 'polypeptide(L)'
;MKEMERAMAAELLELSLRVMNETDHYISMSVNNYGSFISVYVMENGFRKGGDFDGAFYILQITEGIGGNYGSEEFEKAKKYLNKLLREKEKGAA
;
A
#
# COMPACT_ATOMS: atom_id res chain seq x y z
N MET A 1 -16.12 -6.29 7.97
CA MET A 1 -15.51 -5.23 7.13
C MET A 1 -16.60 -4.24 6.76
N LYS A 2 -16.42 -2.96 7.09
CA LYS A 2 -17.32 -1.87 6.73
C LYS A 2 -17.14 -1.51 5.24
N GLU A 3 -18.06 -0.71 4.69
CA GLU A 3 -18.02 -0.33 3.28
C GLU A 3 -16.78 0.51 2.93
N MET A 4 -16.43 1.48 3.78
CA MET A 4 -15.22 2.29 3.60
C MET A 4 -13.94 1.45 3.63
N GLU A 5 -13.85 0.47 4.54
CA GLU A 5 -12.71 -0.45 4.62
C GLU A 5 -12.58 -1.32 3.35
N ARG A 6 -13.73 -1.75 2.77
CA ARG A 6 -13.74 -2.44 1.48
C ARG A 6 -13.23 -1.54 0.36
N ALA A 7 -13.66 -0.28 0.32
CA ALA A 7 -13.23 0.68 -0.69
C ALA A 7 -11.72 0.95 -0.60
N MET A 8 -11.20 1.16 0.61
CA MET A 8 -9.76 1.33 0.85
C MET A 8 -8.94 0.10 0.41
N ALA A 9 -9.41 -1.11 0.74
CA ALA A 9 -8.75 -2.35 0.30
C ALA A 9 -8.78 -2.51 -1.22
N ALA A 10 -9.90 -2.20 -1.87
CA ALA A 10 -10.01 -2.27 -3.33
C ALA A 10 -9.07 -1.28 -4.02
N GLU A 11 -9.02 -0.03 -3.54
CA GLU A 11 -8.16 1.01 -4.09
C GLU A 11 -6.67 0.68 -3.94
N LEU A 12 -6.24 0.22 -2.77
CA LEU A 12 -4.84 -0.20 -2.58
C LEU A 12 -4.49 -1.47 -3.36
N LEU A 13 -5.44 -2.39 -3.54
CA LEU A 13 -5.23 -3.58 -4.36
C LEU A 13 -5.01 -3.21 -5.83
N GLU A 14 -5.85 -2.32 -6.38
CA GLU A 14 -5.71 -1.83 -7.74
C GLU A 14 -4.35 -1.15 -7.96
N LEU A 15 -3.97 -0.24 -7.07
CA LEU A 15 -2.66 0.43 -7.14
C LEU A 15 -1.50 -0.56 -7.01
N SER A 16 -1.61 -1.54 -6.11
CA SER A 16 -0.58 -2.57 -5.93
C SER A 16 -0.41 -3.43 -7.18
N LEU A 17 -1.51 -3.85 -7.81
CA LEU A 17 -1.51 -4.59 -9.07
C LEU A 17 -0.89 -3.77 -10.21
N ARG A 18 -1.21 -2.49 -10.29
CA ARG A 18 -0.59 -1.59 -11.28
C ARG A 18 0.90 -1.47 -11.06
N VAL A 19 1.37 -1.25 -9.83
CA VAL A 19 2.81 -1.18 -9.56
C VAL A 19 3.51 -2.50 -9.90
N MET A 20 2.92 -3.65 -9.57
CA MET A 20 3.45 -4.97 -9.93
C MET A 20 3.56 -5.20 -11.44
N ASN A 21 2.63 -4.66 -12.23
CA ASN A 21 2.57 -4.89 -13.67
C ASN A 21 3.33 -3.84 -14.49
N GLU A 22 3.37 -2.60 -14.02
CA GLU A 22 3.88 -1.45 -14.78
C GLU A 22 5.34 -1.12 -14.39
N THR A 23 5.83 -1.60 -13.24
CA THR A 23 7.16 -1.27 -12.70
C THR A 23 7.96 -2.52 -12.34
N ASP A 24 9.26 -2.34 -12.06
CA ASP A 24 10.14 -3.41 -11.58
C ASP A 24 10.12 -3.57 -10.06
N HIS A 25 9.25 -2.85 -9.35
CA HIS A 25 9.15 -2.90 -7.89
C HIS A 25 8.45 -4.16 -7.41
N TYR A 26 8.92 -4.70 -6.29
CA TYR A 26 8.20 -5.77 -5.60
C TYR A 26 7.17 -5.16 -4.66
N ILE A 27 5.93 -5.67 -4.73
CA ILE A 27 4.84 -5.29 -3.84
C ILE A 27 4.25 -6.55 -3.20
N SER A 28 3.99 -6.47 -1.89
CA SER A 28 3.19 -7.44 -1.16
C SER A 28 2.07 -6.71 -0.43
N MET A 29 0.83 -7.06 -0.73
CA MET A 29 -0.34 -6.55 -0.01
C MET A 29 -1.07 -7.70 0.67
N SER A 30 -1.51 -7.47 1.90
CA SER A 30 -2.36 -8.39 2.66
C SER A 30 -3.55 -7.67 3.26
N VAL A 31 -4.67 -8.38 3.36
CA VAL A 31 -5.86 -7.95 4.11
C VAL A 31 -6.07 -8.97 5.23
N ASN A 32 -6.08 -8.51 6.47
CA ASN A 32 -6.08 -9.36 7.65
C ASN A 32 -7.29 -9.08 8.55
N ASN A 33 -7.64 -10.07 9.37
CA ASN A 33 -8.67 -9.96 10.40
C ASN A 33 -8.08 -9.84 11.83
N TYR A 34 -6.76 -9.81 11.96
CA TYR A 34 -6.02 -9.64 13.21
C TYR A 34 -4.76 -8.79 12.97
N GLY A 35 -4.43 -7.88 13.90
CA GLY A 35 -3.34 -6.91 13.73
C GLY A 35 -3.73 -5.73 12.83
N SER A 36 -2.87 -5.37 11.87
CA SER A 36 -3.21 -4.37 10.85
C SER A 36 -4.23 -4.92 9.87
N PHE A 37 -5.29 -4.16 9.62
CA PHE A 37 -6.34 -4.51 8.67
C PHE A 37 -5.79 -4.69 7.24
N ILE A 38 -4.95 -3.76 6.78
CA ILE A 38 -4.21 -3.89 5.52
C ILE A 38 -2.73 -3.68 5.82
N SER A 39 -1.87 -4.51 5.24
CA SER A 39 -0.42 -4.25 5.20
C SER A 39 0.03 -4.17 3.76
N VAL A 40 0.82 -3.14 3.44
CA VAL A 40 1.48 -2.98 2.13
C VAL A 40 2.98 -2.89 2.35
N TYR A 41 3.73 -3.75 1.69
CA TYR A 41 5.18 -3.77 1.70
C TYR A 41 5.71 -3.55 0.28
N VAL A 42 6.75 -2.75 0.17
CA VAL A 42 7.37 -2.37 -1.09
C VAL A 42 8.87 -2.56 -0.99
N MET A 43 9.46 -3.22 -1.99
CA MET A 43 10.88 -3.10 -2.28
C MET A 43 11.06 -2.46 -3.65
N GLU A 44 11.68 -1.29 -3.66
CA GLU A 44 12.04 -0.61 -4.89
C GLU A 44 13.14 -1.40 -5.62
N ASN A 45 13.11 -1.34 -6.95
CA ASN A 45 14.00 -2.12 -7.84
C ASN A 45 13.93 -3.65 -7.65
N GLY A 46 12.79 -4.17 -7.19
CA GLY A 46 12.47 -5.59 -7.21
C GLY A 46 12.74 -6.30 -5.89
N PHE A 47 12.45 -7.61 -5.87
CA PHE A 47 12.56 -8.41 -4.66
C PHE A 47 14.02 -8.63 -4.25
N ARG A 48 14.33 -8.32 -2.99
CA ARG A 48 15.66 -8.51 -2.40
C ARG A 48 15.55 -9.50 -1.24
N LYS A 49 16.08 -10.72 -1.42
CA LYS A 49 16.05 -11.76 -0.36
C LYS A 49 16.83 -11.27 0.87
N GLY A 50 16.15 -11.17 2.01
CA GLY A 50 16.74 -10.67 3.26
C GLY A 50 17.01 -9.17 3.27
N GLY A 51 16.51 -8.43 2.26
CA GLY A 51 16.57 -6.98 2.24
C GLY A 51 15.40 -6.35 3.00
N ASP A 52 15.60 -5.10 3.40
CA ASP A 52 14.55 -4.30 4.04
C ASP A 52 13.52 -3.79 3.00
N PHE A 53 12.36 -3.41 3.51
CA PHE A 53 11.33 -2.74 2.72
C PHE A 53 11.63 -1.24 2.65
N ASP A 54 11.56 -0.67 1.45
CA ASP A 54 11.67 0.78 1.25
C ASP A 54 10.35 1.48 1.62
N GLY A 55 9.22 0.77 1.51
CA GLY A 55 7.92 1.20 2.01
C GLY A 55 7.22 0.10 2.81
N ALA A 56 6.77 0.42 4.02
CA ALA A 56 5.97 -0.47 4.86
C ALA A 56 4.83 0.33 5.52
N PHE A 57 3.58 -0.04 5.21
CA PHE A 57 2.38 0.67 5.65
C PHE A 57 1.43 -0.29 6.36
N TYR A 58 0.95 0.12 7.53
CA TYR A 58 0.07 -0.68 8.39
C TYR A 58 -1.22 0.08 8.65
N ILE A 59 -2.25 -0.23 7.87
CA ILE A 59 -3.55 0.40 8.00
C ILE A 59 -4.34 -0.36 9.06
N LEU A 60 -4.71 0.32 10.14
CA LEU A 60 -5.61 -0.22 11.17
C LEU A 60 -7.07 -0.17 10.71
N GLN A 61 -7.93 -0.98 11.33
CA GLN A 61 -9.37 -0.88 11.11
C GLN A 61 -9.86 0.53 11.44
N ILE A 62 -10.81 1.03 10.64
CA ILE A 62 -11.35 2.37 10.87
C ILE A 62 -12.44 2.27 11.94
N THR A 63 -12.00 2.42 13.19
CA THR A 63 -12.84 2.56 14.38
C THR A 63 -12.99 4.03 14.76
N GLU A 64 -13.92 4.35 15.64
CA GLU A 64 -13.98 5.71 16.21
C GLU A 64 -12.72 6.01 17.06
N GLY A 65 -12.35 7.27 17.16
CA GLY A 65 -11.21 7.75 17.95
C GLY A 65 -9.86 7.67 17.23
N ILE A 66 -8.77 7.69 18.01
CA ILE A 66 -7.39 7.87 17.53
C ILE A 66 -6.99 6.78 16.52
N GLY A 67 -7.48 5.55 16.69
CA GLY A 67 -7.20 4.43 15.79
C GLY A 67 -7.75 4.61 14.37
N GLY A 68 -8.91 5.26 14.22
CA GLY A 68 -9.50 5.55 12.91
C GLY A 68 -8.78 6.65 12.13
N ASN A 69 -8.33 7.70 12.83
CA ASN A 69 -7.51 8.75 12.23
C ASN A 69 -6.18 8.18 11.75
N TYR A 70 -5.51 7.38 12.58
CA TYR A 70 -4.26 6.73 12.21
C TYR A 70 -4.41 5.81 11.00
N GLY A 71 -5.45 4.97 10.97
CA GLY A 71 -5.71 4.11 9.81
C GLY A 71 -5.95 4.90 8.53
N SER A 72 -6.66 6.02 8.61
CA SER A 72 -6.92 6.90 7.44
C SER A 72 -5.64 7.58 6.95
N GLU A 73 -4.78 8.03 7.87
CA GLU A 73 -3.49 8.64 7.53
C GLU A 73 -2.54 7.63 6.88
N GLU A 74 -2.41 6.42 7.42
CA GLU A 74 -1.57 5.37 6.85
C GLU A 74 -2.09 4.90 5.48
N PHE A 75 -3.41 4.88 5.29
CA PHE A 75 -4.01 4.65 3.98
C PHE A 75 -3.58 5.70 2.96
N GLU A 76 -3.68 6.99 3.30
CA GLU A 76 -3.28 8.07 2.39
C GLU A 76 -1.76 8.08 2.11
N LYS A 77 -0.93 7.72 3.10
CA LYS A 77 0.53 7.55 2.90
C LYS A 77 0.82 6.43 1.92
N ALA A 78 0.21 5.25 2.09
CA ALA A 78 0.38 4.12 1.20
C ALA A 78 -0.06 4.47 -0.23
N LYS A 79 -1.25 5.05 -0.38
CA LYS A 79 -1.79 5.52 -1.66
C LYS A 79 -0.85 6.52 -2.34
N LYS A 80 -0.38 7.52 -1.61
CA LYS A 80 0.56 8.53 -2.15
C LYS A 80 1.87 7.90 -2.59
N TYR A 81 2.39 6.93 -1.84
CA TYR A 81 3.63 6.22 -2.15
C TYR A 81 3.49 5.39 -3.44
N LEU A 82 2.45 4.55 -3.56
CA LEU A 82 2.23 3.74 -4.77
C LEU A 82 2.04 4.62 -6.01
N ASN A 83 1.31 5.72 -5.90
CA ASN A 83 1.14 6.67 -6.99
C ASN A 83 2.43 7.44 -7.36
N LYS A 84 3.39 7.57 -6.43
CA LYS A 84 4.70 8.15 -6.73
C LYS A 84 5.49 7.20 -7.63
N LEU A 85 5.54 5.90 -7.27
CA LEU A 85 6.26 4.89 -8.04
C LEU A 85 5.77 4.78 -9.49
N LEU A 86 4.44 4.75 -9.67
CA LEU A 86 3.83 4.73 -11.01
C LEU A 86 4.23 5.97 -11.83
N ARG A 87 4.22 7.16 -11.23
CA ARG A 87 4.63 8.40 -11.90
C ARG A 87 6.12 8.46 -12.24
N GLU A 88 6.97 7.88 -11.40
CA GLU A 88 8.42 7.81 -11.68
C GLU A 88 8.70 6.91 -12.88
N LYS A 89 7.96 5.81 -13.02
CA LYS A 89 8.03 4.96 -14.21
C LYS A 89 7.60 5.70 -15.47
N GLU A 90 6.48 6.43 -15.43
CA GLU A 90 5.99 7.23 -16.57
C GLU A 90 7.01 8.27 -17.03
N LYS A 91 7.71 8.92 -16.09
CA LYS A 91 8.75 9.91 -16.40
C LYS A 91 10.05 9.30 -16.92
N GLY A 92 10.43 8.12 -16.44
CA GLY A 92 11.62 7.41 -16.90
C GLY A 92 11.45 6.73 -18.26
N ALA A 93 10.23 6.65 -18.78
CA ALA A 93 9.91 6.12 -20.10
C ALA A 93 9.86 7.19 -21.21
N ALA A 94 10.01 8.47 -20.87
CA ALA A 94 10.08 9.61 -21.79
C ALA A 94 11.53 9.96 -22.14
#